data_AF-A0A9E4Y4L5-F1
#
_entry.id   AF-A0A9E4Y4L5-F1
#
_cell.length_a   1.000
_cell.length_b   1.000
_cell.length_c   1.000
_cell.angle_alpha   90.00
_cell.angle_beta   90.00
_cell.angle_gamma   90.00
#
_symmetry.space_group_name_H-M   'P 1'
#
loop_
_entity.id
_entity.type
_entity.pdbx_description
1 polymer ?
#
loop_
_entity_poly.entity_id
_entity_poly.type
_entity_poly.pdbx_seq_one_letter_code
_entity_poly.pdbx_strand_id
1 'polypeptide(L)' 'MLLIRHGETEWNKLGRFQGQNDIALNPRGLAQAKETAQALEIG' A
#
# COMPACT_ATOMS: atom_id res chain seq x y z
N MET A 1 7.97 18.16 -0.51
CA MET A 1 7.02 17.36 -1.31
C MET A 1 7.34 15.90 -1.06
N LEU A 2 6.37 15.09 -0.64
CA LEU A 2 6.53 13.66 -0.30
C LEU A 2 5.65 12.82 -1.23
N LEU A 3 6.17 11.68 -1.70
CA LEU A 3 5.45 10.72 -2.54
C LEU A 3 5.56 9.34 -1.91
N ILE A 4 4.43 8.65 -1.78
CA ILE A 4 4.33 7.35 -1.12
C ILE A 4 3.52 6.43 -2.02
N ARG A 5 4.01 5.21 -2.25
CA ARG A 5 3.25 4.17 -2.94
C ARG A 5 2.26 3.54 -1.96
N HIS A 6 1.04 3.25 -2.43
CA HIS A 6 0.07 2.50 -1.64
C HIS A 6 0.60 1.09 -1.28
N GLY A 7 0.00 0.48 -0.25
CA GLY A 7 0.36 -0.85 0.20
C GLY A 7 -0.06 -1.98 -0.75
N GLU A 8 0.32 -3.21 -0.39
CA GLU A 8 -0.02 -4.44 -1.12
C GLU A 8 -1.54 -4.68 -1.23
N THR A 9 -1.97 -5.24 -2.35
CA THR A 9 -3.33 -5.74 -2.63
C THR A 9 -3.21 -7.19 -3.08
N GLU A 10 -4.27 -7.98 -3.02
CA GLU A 10 -4.18 -9.37 -3.52
C GLU A 10 -3.82 -9.44 -5.00
N TRP A 11 -4.14 -8.42 -5.79
CA TRP A 11 -3.85 -8.41 -7.22
C TRP A 11 -2.39 -8.15 -7.52
N ASN A 12 -1.76 -7.18 -6.87
CA ASN A 12 -0.34 -6.93 -7.09
C ASN A 12 0.53 -8.09 -6.58
N LYS A 13 0.12 -8.75 -5.50
CA LYS A 13 0.72 -10.00 -5.01
C LYS A 13 0.64 -11.13 -6.04
N LEU A 14 -0.48 -11.26 -6.73
CA LEU A 14 -0.69 -12.26 -7.78
C LEU A 14 -0.18 -11.82 -9.17
N GLY A 15 0.45 -10.64 -9.28
CA GLY A 15 0.92 -10.10 -10.57
C GLY A 15 -0.21 -9.75 -11.56
N ARG A 16 -1.43 -9.54 -11.07
CA ARG A 16 -2.59 -9.19 -11.90
C ARG A 16 -2.60 -7.70 -12.21
N PHE A 17 -3.01 -7.35 -13.43
CA PHE A 17 -3.19 -5.97 -13.85
C PHE A 17 -4.44 -5.37 -13.21
N GLN A 18 -4.28 -4.38 -12.33
CA GLN A 18 -5.38 -3.71 -11.62
C GLN A 18 -6.10 -2.66 -12.46
N GLY A 19 -5.39 -1.94 -13.34
CA GLY A 19 -5.96 -0.81 -14.09
C GLY A 19 -6.42 0.32 -13.15
N GLN A 20 -7.59 0.90 -13.42
CA GLN A 20 -8.22 1.93 -12.59
C GLN A 20 -9.20 1.36 -11.54
N ASN A 21 -9.24 0.05 -11.37
CA ASN A 21 -10.12 -0.58 -10.38
C ASN A 21 -9.64 -0.24 -8.96
N ASP A 22 -10.57 0.14 -8.10
CA ASP A 22 -10.30 0.39 -6.69
C ASP A 22 -10.27 -0.94 -5.92
N ILE A 23 -9.07 -1.46 -5.69
CA ILE A 23 -8.85 -2.73 -5.00
C ILE A 23 -8.32 -2.42 -3.60
N ALA A 24 -9.06 -2.88 -2.60
CA ALA A 24 -8.67 -2.72 -1.20
C ALA A 24 -7.29 -3.33 -0.90
N LEU A 25 -6.59 -2.69 0.05
CA LEU A 25 -5.36 -3.23 0.60
C LEU A 25 -5.62 -4.58 1.28
N ASN A 26 -4.66 -5.50 1.14
CA ASN A 26 -4.69 -6.74 1.90
C ASN A 26 -4.12 -6.52 3.32
N PRO A 27 -4.16 -7.53 4.21
CA PRO A 27 -3.63 -7.37 5.58
C PRO A 27 -2.17 -6.89 5.64
N ARG A 28 -1.34 -7.30 4.67
CA ARG A 28 0.05 -6.86 4.55
C ARG A 28 0.14 -5.39 4.10
N GLY A 29 -0.69 -4.97 3.14
CA GLY A 29 -0.78 -3.58 2.71
C GLY A 29 -1.25 -2.64 3.82
N LEU A 30 -2.17 -3.09 4.68
CA LEU A 30 -2.60 -2.33 5.86
C LEU A 30 -1.47 -2.21 6.89
N ALA A 31 -0.66 -3.25 7.10
CA ALA A 31 0.52 -3.18 7.95
C ALA A 31 1.57 -2.19 7.40
N GLN A 32 1.84 -2.25 6.09
CA GLN A 32 2.75 -1.32 5.41
C GLN A 32 2.30 0.14 5.56
N ALA A 33 1.00 0.41 5.47
CA ALA A 33 0.46 1.76 5.68
C ALA A 33 0.72 2.26 7.12
N LYS A 34 0.57 1.39 8.13
CA LYS A 34 0.88 1.73 9.52
C LYS A 34 2.37 1.97 9.75
N GLU A 35 3.22 1.10 9.21
CA GLU A 35 4.69 1.26 9.29
C GLU A 35 5.15 2.55 8.60
N THR A 36 4.56 2.89 7.45
CA THR A 36 4.85 4.14 6.75
C THR A 36 4.44 5.35 7.58
N ALA A 37 3.26 5.32 8.19
CA ALA A 37 2.81 6.40 9.08
C ALA A 37 3.79 6.59 10.26
N GLN A 38 4.18 5.51 10.92
CA GLN A 38 5.18 5.55 12.00
C GLN A 38 6.52 6.12 11.53
N ALA A 39 6.99 5.73 10.35
CA ALA A 39 8.26 6.23 9.80
C ALA A 39 8.22 7.74 9.50
N LEU A 40 7.06 8.27 9.12
CA LEU A 40 6.88 9.70 8.86
C LEU A 40 6.71 10.53 10.13
N GLU A 41 6.16 9.95 11.20
CA GLU A 41 6.04 10.63 12.50
C GLU A 41 7.39 10.88 13.18
N ILE A 42 8.44 10.14 12.78
CA ILE A 42 9.80 10.25 13.34
C ILE A 42 10.67 11.23 12.53
N GLY A 43 10.20 11.75 11.39
CA GLY A 43 10.93 12.68 10.50
C GLY A 43 10.51 14.13 10.66
#